data_AF-A0A2B4R9V7-F1
#
_entry.id   AF-A0A2B4R9V7-F1
#
_cell.length_a   1.000
_cell.length_b   1.000
_cell.length_c   1.000
_cell.angle_alpha   90.00
_cell.angle_beta   90.00
_cell.angle_gamma   90.00
#
_symmetry.space_group_name_H-M   'P 1'
#
loop_
_entity.id
_entity.type
_entity.pdbx_description
1 polymer ?
#
loop_
_entity_poly.entity_id
_entity_poly.type
_entity_poly.pdbx_seq_one_letter_code
_entity_poly.pdbx_strand_id
1 'polypeptide(L)'
;MLNGGCSKDEHEHIHEEEVITTVTVTLTPKNGGSAVTLRSKDTDGNGPKAPTITGGILQKGTTYTGSIELLNETEDPAEDITEEVEAEAEAHQFFYKATGIGGTFTYTGKRDKNGKPVGLTFEVVT
;
A
#
# COMPACT_ATOMS: atom_id res chain seq x y z
N MET A 1 -32.76 -3.52 -43.43
CA MET A 1 -31.39 -3.99 -43.17
C MET A 1 -30.61 -2.79 -42.65
N LEU A 2 -30.28 -2.77 -41.35
CA LEU A 2 -29.47 -1.72 -40.73
C LEU A 2 -28.02 -2.23 -40.72
N ASN A 3 -27.15 -1.50 -41.42
CA ASN A 3 -25.73 -1.77 -41.53
C ASN A 3 -24.99 -0.97 -40.45
N GLY A 4 -23.93 -1.57 -39.91
CA GLY A 4 -23.35 -1.25 -38.61
C GLY A 4 -22.50 0.01 -38.49
N GLY A 5 -22.11 0.26 -37.24
CA GLY A 5 -21.21 1.33 -36.83
C GLY A 5 -21.35 1.62 -35.34
N CYS A 6 -20.98 0.66 -34.48
CA CYS A 6 -20.91 0.88 -33.04
C CYS A 6 -19.91 2.01 -32.75
N SER A 7 -20.36 3.02 -32.01
CA SER A 7 -19.57 4.15 -31.55
C SER A 7 -18.26 3.67 -30.93
N LYS A 8 -17.15 4.27 -31.34
CA LYS A 8 -15.95 4.27 -30.50
C LYS A 8 -16.22 5.26 -29.38
N ASP A 9 -16.96 4.81 -28.37
CA ASP A 9 -16.89 5.47 -27.08
C ASP A 9 -15.45 5.33 -26.58
N GLU A 10 -14.82 6.46 -26.33
CA GLU A 10 -13.58 6.57 -25.59
C GLU A 10 -13.80 5.81 -24.29
N HIS A 11 -13.03 4.74 -24.07
CA HIS A 11 -13.21 3.89 -22.90
C HIS A 11 -12.88 4.76 -21.69
N GLU A 12 -13.89 5.22 -20.96
CA GLU A 12 -13.71 5.59 -19.57
C GLU A 12 -13.07 4.36 -18.90
N HIS A 13 -11.88 4.53 -18.32
CA HIS A 13 -11.28 3.47 -17.52
C HIS A 13 -12.33 3.05 -16.49
N ILE A 14 -12.78 1.81 -16.59
CA ILE A 14 -13.61 1.22 -15.54
C ILE A 14 -12.66 1.11 -14.35
N HIS A 15 -12.83 1.96 -13.34
CA HIS A 15 -12.08 1.86 -12.09
C HIS A 15 -12.62 0.64 -11.35
N GLU A 16 -11.93 -0.50 -11.51
CA GLU A 16 -12.23 -1.71 -10.76
C GLU A 16 -11.76 -1.52 -9.30
N GLU A 17 -12.54 -2.00 -8.33
CA GLU A 17 -12.12 -1.92 -6.92
C GLU A 17 -10.92 -2.83 -6.68
N GLU A 18 -9.85 -2.29 -6.10
CA GLU A 18 -8.61 -3.04 -5.88
C GLU A 18 -8.74 -4.03 -4.72
N VAL A 19 -8.46 -5.30 -5.00
CA VAL A 19 -8.46 -6.36 -3.97
C VAL A 19 -7.08 -6.49 -3.35
N ILE A 20 -6.90 -5.99 -2.13
CA ILE A 20 -5.64 -6.11 -1.38
C ILE A 20 -5.73 -7.21 -0.34
N THR A 21 -4.99 -8.30 -0.56
CA THR A 21 -4.92 -9.43 0.38
C THR A 21 -3.70 -9.37 1.29
N THR A 22 -2.61 -8.74 0.83
CA THR A 22 -1.36 -8.66 1.57
C THR A 22 -0.85 -7.24 1.58
N VAL A 23 -0.45 -6.80 2.77
CA VAL A 23 0.25 -5.54 2.99
C VAL A 23 1.59 -5.85 3.63
N THR A 24 2.68 -5.47 2.97
CA THR A 24 4.04 -5.60 3.49
C THR A 24 4.63 -4.22 3.74
N VAL A 25 5.01 -3.93 4.98
CA VAL A 25 5.72 -2.70 5.36
C VAL A 25 7.16 -3.04 5.68
N THR A 26 8.11 -2.46 4.95
CA THR A 26 9.55 -2.63 5.20
C THR A 26 10.11 -1.37 5.83
N LEU A 27 10.72 -1.49 7.00
CA LEU A 27 11.30 -0.40 7.79
C LEU A 27 12.82 -0.58 7.89
N THR A 28 13.56 0.25 7.17
CA THR A 28 15.04 0.21 7.14
C THR A 28 15.62 1.28 8.08
N PRO A 29 16.43 0.91 9.09
CA PRO A 29 17.02 1.88 10.02
C PRO A 29 18.07 2.77 9.32
N LYS A 30 17.96 4.09 9.50
CA LYS A 30 18.89 5.07 8.88
C LYS A 30 20.31 5.03 9.45
N ASN A 31 20.47 4.58 10.69
CA ASN A 31 21.78 4.39 11.33
C ASN A 31 22.46 3.06 10.92
N GLY A 32 21.89 2.32 9.96
CA GLY A 32 22.34 1.00 9.55
C GLY A 32 21.71 -0.12 10.39
N GLY A 33 21.85 -1.36 9.91
CA GLY A 33 21.23 -2.54 10.49
C GLY A 33 20.31 -3.27 9.50
N SER A 34 19.69 -4.36 9.96
CA SER A 34 18.74 -5.12 9.15
C SER A 34 17.38 -4.40 9.09
N ALA A 35 16.73 -4.46 7.94
CA ALA A 35 15.37 -4.00 7.80
C ALA A 35 14.40 -4.85 8.64
N VAL A 36 13.36 -4.21 9.15
CA VAL A 36 12.25 -4.85 9.85
C VAL A 36 11.06 -4.93 8.91
N THR A 37 10.60 -6.14 8.64
CA THR A 37 9.41 -6.35 7.79
C THR A 37 8.21 -6.66 8.66
N LEU A 38 7.14 -5.89 8.48
CA LEU A 38 5.81 -6.13 9.01
C LEU A 38 4.94 -6.61 7.86
N ARG A 39 4.15 -7.65 8.06
CA ARG A 39 3.24 -8.18 7.04
C ARG A 39 1.88 -8.49 7.64
N SER A 40 0.83 -8.08 6.95
CA SER A 40 -0.55 -8.55 7.14
C SER A 40 -0.94 -9.36 5.90
N LYS A 41 -1.50 -10.55 6.10
CA LYS A 41 -2.03 -11.39 5.00
C LYS A 41 -3.42 -11.91 5.35
N ASP A 42 -4.36 -11.71 4.44
CA ASP A 42 -5.74 -12.16 4.49
C ASP A 42 -6.24 -12.50 3.08
N THR A 43 -6.32 -13.79 2.78
CA THR A 43 -6.73 -14.28 1.46
C THR A 43 -8.22 -14.63 1.38
N ASP A 44 -8.96 -14.57 2.48
CA ASP A 44 -10.43 -14.70 2.49
C ASP A 44 -11.14 -13.37 2.72
N GLY A 45 -10.40 -12.28 2.92
CA GLY A 45 -10.91 -10.90 2.95
C GLY A 45 -11.95 -10.71 4.05
N ASN A 46 -13.22 -10.53 3.66
CA ASN A 46 -14.33 -10.44 4.63
C ASN A 46 -14.79 -11.81 5.18
N GLY A 47 -14.00 -12.85 4.94
CA GLY A 47 -14.23 -14.20 5.44
C GLY A 47 -14.07 -14.34 6.96
N PRO A 48 -14.30 -15.55 7.50
CA PRO A 48 -14.28 -15.78 8.93
C PRO A 48 -12.87 -15.80 9.54
N LYS A 49 -11.80 -15.87 8.75
CA LYS A 49 -10.44 -15.91 9.29
C LYS A 49 -9.92 -14.48 9.43
N ALA A 50 -9.33 -14.20 10.58
CA ALA A 50 -8.62 -12.95 10.78
C ALA A 50 -7.30 -12.92 9.97
N PRO A 51 -6.80 -11.73 9.62
CA PRO A 51 -5.50 -11.58 8.98
C PRO A 51 -4.38 -12.19 9.83
N THR A 52 -3.45 -12.88 9.18
CA THR A 52 -2.19 -13.30 9.80
C THR A 52 -1.22 -12.13 9.82
N ILE A 53 -0.88 -11.66 11.02
CA ILE A 53 0.07 -10.57 11.22
C ILE A 53 1.44 -11.14 11.62
N THR A 54 2.47 -10.78 10.86
CA THR A 54 3.88 -11.00 11.23
C THR A 54 4.52 -9.64 11.44
N GLY A 55 5.25 -9.47 12.54
CA GLY A 55 5.88 -8.20 12.89
C GLY A 55 7.35 -8.33 13.25
N GLY A 56 7.92 -7.21 13.69
CA GLY A 56 9.25 -7.15 14.26
C GLY A 56 9.36 -6.05 15.30
N ILE A 57 10.53 -5.96 15.93
CA ILE A 57 10.78 -5.01 17.03
C ILE A 57 11.50 -3.78 16.48
N LEU A 58 10.96 -2.61 16.74
CA LEU A 58 11.59 -1.33 16.45
C LEU A 58 12.37 -0.82 17.67
N GLN A 59 13.51 -0.21 17.42
CA GLN A 59 14.38 0.34 18.45
C GLN A 59 13.99 1.80 18.71
N LYS A 60 13.58 2.11 19.95
CA LYS A 60 13.29 3.48 20.38
C LYS A 60 14.42 4.45 20.07
N GLY A 61 14.07 5.67 19.65
CA GLY A 61 14.99 6.73 19.25
C GLY A 61 15.57 6.53 17.85
N THR A 62 15.11 5.54 17.08
CA THR A 62 15.63 5.23 15.74
C THR A 62 14.71 5.78 14.67
N THR A 63 15.30 6.40 13.66
CA THR A 63 14.62 6.79 12.41
C THR A 63 14.69 5.65 11.40
N TYR A 64 13.54 5.25 10.89
CA TYR A 64 13.40 4.26 9.82
C TYR A 64 12.85 4.91 8.56
N THR A 65 13.36 4.51 7.39
CA THR A 65 12.68 4.71 6.10
C THR A 65 11.73 3.55 5.87
N GLY A 66 10.45 3.86 5.64
CA GLY A 66 9.38 2.91 5.39
C GLY A 66 8.94 2.86 3.94
N SER A 67 8.64 1.66 3.46
CA SER A 67 7.94 1.42 2.19
C SER A 67 6.80 0.41 2.38
N ILE A 68 5.74 0.54 1.59
CA ILE A 68 4.56 -0.33 1.58
C ILE A 68 4.46 -1.00 0.21
N GLU A 69 4.23 -2.30 0.21
CA GLU A 69 3.89 -3.13 -0.94
C GLU A 69 2.50 -3.76 -0.70
N LEU A 70 1.68 -3.79 -1.73
CA LEU A 70 0.29 -4.25 -1.72
C LEU A 70 0.12 -5.33 -2.77
N LEU A 71 -0.37 -6.50 -2.38
CA LEU A 71 -0.55 -7.63 -3.30
C LEU A 71 -1.97 -8.20 -3.25
N ASN A 72 -2.44 -8.65 -4.41
CA ASN A 72 -3.56 -9.55 -4.55
C ASN A 72 -3.05 -10.99 -4.77
N GLU A 73 -2.95 -11.77 -3.70
CA GLU A 73 -2.55 -13.18 -3.72
C GLU A 73 -3.74 -14.13 -3.96
N THR A 74 -4.93 -13.64 -4.36
CA THR A 74 -6.00 -14.51 -4.91
C THR A 74 -5.80 -14.83 -6.39
N GLU A 75 -5.03 -14.01 -7.09
CA GLU A 75 -4.66 -14.22 -8.49
C GLU A 75 -3.38 -15.09 -8.61
N ASP A 76 -3.19 -15.71 -9.79
CA ASP A 76 -1.99 -16.51 -10.10
C ASP A 76 -1.44 -16.14 -11.50
N PRO A 77 -0.31 -15.41 -11.59
CA PRO A 77 0.52 -14.94 -10.46
C PRO A 77 -0.17 -13.86 -9.62
N ALA A 78 0.27 -13.70 -8.37
CA ALA A 78 -0.20 -12.63 -7.51
C ALA A 78 0.04 -11.26 -8.17
N GLU A 79 -0.99 -10.42 -8.15
CA GLU A 79 -0.96 -9.09 -8.78
C GLU A 79 -0.41 -8.04 -7.82
N ASP A 80 0.39 -7.12 -8.35
CA ASP A 80 0.97 -6.01 -7.60
C ASP A 80 0.07 -4.77 -7.68
N ILE A 81 -0.72 -4.60 -6.63
CA ILE A 81 -1.67 -3.50 -6.49
C ILE A 81 -0.97 -2.18 -6.14
N THR A 82 0.33 -2.23 -5.79
CA THR A 82 1.11 -1.01 -5.50
C THR A 82 1.17 -0.10 -6.72
N GLU A 83 1.32 -0.66 -7.92
CA GLU A 83 1.40 0.10 -9.17
C GLU A 83 0.09 0.83 -9.50
N GLU A 84 -1.05 0.16 -9.30
CA GLU A 84 -2.38 0.73 -9.48
C GLU A 84 -2.64 1.86 -8.50
N VAL A 85 -2.35 1.66 -7.21
CA VAL A 85 -2.45 2.71 -6.19
C VAL A 85 -1.55 3.90 -6.50
N GLU A 86 -0.36 3.68 -7.07
CA GLU A 86 0.49 4.78 -7.53
C GLU A 86 -0.09 5.51 -8.74
N ALA A 87 -0.67 4.79 -9.71
CA ALA A 87 -1.33 5.37 -10.87
C ALA A 87 -2.57 6.19 -10.47
N GLU A 88 -3.33 5.68 -9.50
CA GLU A 88 -4.56 6.25 -8.95
C GLU A 88 -4.33 7.08 -7.68
N ALA A 89 -3.19 7.79 -7.62
CA ALA A 89 -2.72 8.54 -6.46
C ALA A 89 -3.74 9.53 -5.85
N GLU A 90 -4.73 9.99 -6.61
CA GLU A 90 -5.77 10.90 -6.13
C GLU A 90 -6.91 10.22 -5.39
N ALA A 91 -7.14 8.93 -5.67
CA ALA A 91 -8.15 8.11 -5.00
C ALA A 91 -7.61 7.56 -3.67
N HIS A 92 -6.29 7.41 -3.56
CA HIS A 92 -5.64 6.68 -2.47
C HIS A 92 -4.77 7.56 -1.57
N GLN A 93 -4.89 7.35 -0.26
CA GLN A 93 -3.96 7.90 0.72
C GLN A 93 -3.80 6.98 1.93
N PHE A 94 -2.56 6.71 2.32
CA PHE A 94 -2.20 5.92 3.48
C PHE A 94 -1.95 6.81 4.69
N PHE A 95 -2.43 6.35 5.84
CA PHE A 95 -2.27 7.01 7.14
C PHE A 95 -1.70 6.02 8.14
N TYR A 96 -0.80 6.49 8.99
CA TYR A 96 -0.08 5.61 9.92
C TYR A 96 -0.33 6.02 11.36
N LYS A 97 -0.32 5.02 12.22
CA LYS A 97 -0.32 5.19 13.67
C LYS A 97 0.49 4.05 14.28
N ALA A 98 1.42 4.39 15.17
CA ALA A 98 2.12 3.41 15.98
C ALA A 98 1.36 3.20 17.30
N THR A 99 1.33 1.96 17.78
CA THR A 99 0.82 1.60 19.11
C THR A 99 1.93 0.94 19.93
N GLY A 100 2.01 1.25 21.22
CA GLY A 100 3.01 0.70 22.13
C GLY A 100 4.34 1.46 22.15
N ILE A 101 4.87 1.82 20.97
CA ILE A 101 5.97 2.78 20.83
C ILE A 101 5.44 4.08 20.22
N GLY A 102 5.94 5.23 20.69
CA GLY A 102 5.65 6.49 20.04
C GLY A 102 6.18 6.46 18.60
N GLY A 103 5.46 7.04 17.65
CA GLY A 103 5.89 7.11 16.26
C GLY A 103 5.56 8.47 15.69
N THR A 104 6.56 9.24 15.27
CA THR A 104 6.35 10.47 14.49
C THR A 104 6.61 10.15 13.04
N PHE A 105 5.60 10.31 12.20
CA PHE A 105 5.63 9.93 10.79
C PHE A 105 5.76 11.15 9.88
N THR A 106 6.56 11.01 8.83
CA THR A 106 6.75 12.02 7.77
C THR A 106 6.61 11.35 6.41
N TYR A 107 5.72 11.84 5.55
CA TYR A 107 5.61 11.35 4.17
C TYR A 107 6.83 11.75 3.33
N THR A 108 7.41 10.81 2.60
CA THR A 108 8.60 11.05 1.76
C THR A 108 8.39 10.72 0.27
N GLY A 109 7.25 10.11 -0.08
CA GLY A 109 6.96 9.63 -1.42
C GLY A 109 6.16 10.58 -2.33
N LYS A 110 5.58 9.95 -3.37
CA LYS A 110 4.72 10.59 -4.37
C LYS A 110 3.60 11.40 -3.72
N ARG A 111 3.29 12.53 -4.35
CA ARG A 111 2.11 13.34 -4.08
C ARG A 111 1.18 13.29 -5.28
N ASP A 112 -0.12 13.33 -5.01
CA ASP A 112 -1.16 13.45 -6.02
C ASP A 112 -1.14 14.84 -6.69
N LYS A 113 -2.02 15.06 -7.69
CA LYS A 113 -2.10 16.36 -8.39
C LYS A 113 -2.57 17.51 -7.49
N ASN A 114 -3.16 17.20 -6.34
CA ASN A 114 -3.64 18.15 -5.34
C ASN A 114 -2.57 18.43 -4.26
N GLY A 115 -1.39 17.82 -4.37
CA GLY A 115 -0.29 17.95 -3.41
C GLY A 115 -0.45 17.11 -2.14
N LYS A 116 -1.43 16.21 -2.05
CA LYS A 116 -1.59 15.26 -0.94
C LYS A 116 -0.61 14.09 -1.10
N PRO A 117 0.04 13.62 -0.04
CA PRO A 117 0.92 12.46 -0.13
C PRO A 117 0.10 11.19 -0.32
N VAL A 118 0.54 10.30 -1.21
CA VAL A 118 -0.06 8.96 -1.35
C VAL A 118 0.25 8.11 -0.12
N GLY A 119 1.50 8.15 0.35
CA GLY A 119 1.91 7.41 1.55
C GLY A 119 2.28 5.94 1.31
N LEU A 120 2.82 5.60 0.15
CA LEU A 120 3.51 4.31 0.00
C LEU A 120 4.93 4.33 0.57
N THR A 121 5.52 5.52 0.75
CA THR A 121 6.80 5.69 1.43
C THR A 121 6.77 6.81 2.46
N PHE A 122 7.46 6.58 3.57
CA PHE A 122 7.47 7.47 4.72
C PHE A 122 8.76 7.33 5.54
N GLU A 123 8.94 8.20 6.51
CA GLU A 123 9.88 8.02 7.60
C GLU A 123 9.13 7.95 8.93
N VAL A 124 9.63 7.13 9.85
CA VAL A 124 9.13 7.08 11.22
C VAL A 124 10.27 7.21 12.20
N VAL A 125 10.13 8.12 13.16
CA VAL A 125 10.98 8.19 14.34
C VAL A 125 10.25 7.55 15.50
N THR A 126 10.87 6.53 16.09
CA THR A 126 10.31 5.73 17.20
C THR A 126 10.86 6.13 18.56
#